data_AF-A0A4S8RXG8-F1
#
_entry.id   AF-A0A4S8RXG8-F1
#
_cell.length_a   1.000
_cell.length_b   1.000
_cell.length_c   1.000
_cell.angle_alpha   90.00
_cell.angle_beta   90.00
_cell.angle_gamma   90.00
#
_symmetry.space_group_name_H-M   'P 1'
#
loop_
_entity.id
_entity.type
_entity.pdbx_description
1 polymer ?
#
loop_
_entity_poly.entity_id
_entity_poly.type
_entity_poly.pdbx_seq_one_letter_code
_entity_poly.pdbx_strand_id
1 'polypeptide(L)'
;MPTDWQNAGNPVYDFQAKYKGMTTSILAVAALLASAHASPHDPLPKSASSDTSTAQEQLKILVSHATYAVKSHKKPFSSTCKPGNVQVRKEWSTLSRRERITYTDAVLCLQNMAAKSQASWAPGAKSRYDDWVATHIDQTLRIHYTGNFLGWHRYFLWEYEQALRNECGYQGTQPYWNWGLSAASGMEKSPVWDGSKTSMSGNGAHIDQTNLSVVLGGNGLPEIYLPVGTGGGCITSGPFRNMTVNLGPAALTIPGNITSISPSGPLSHNPRCLKRDLTDEINTRFANSTAIVDNILSPQNVYDFQMQMQGIPGTGIIGIHGGGHYAMGGDPGRDVFTSPGDPAFYLHHSMIDLVWTTWQMLDPENRIYGKDAIMGTNTFLNTPPSENTTRETNI
;
A
#
# COMPACT_ATOMS: atom_id res chain seq x y z
N MET A 1 62.24 48.77 -25.42
CA MET A 1 63.18 47.64 -25.63
C MET A 1 62.36 46.37 -25.74
N PRO A 2 62.72 45.50 -26.70
CA PRO A 2 61.84 44.64 -27.48
C PRO A 2 61.91 43.18 -26.95
N THR A 3 61.17 42.18 -27.42
CA THR A 3 61.29 41.57 -28.75
C THR A 3 60.16 40.59 -29.06
N ASP A 4 59.57 40.76 -30.24
CA ASP A 4 59.00 39.70 -31.09
C ASP A 4 60.02 38.56 -31.32
N TRP A 5 59.58 37.39 -31.80
CA TRP A 5 59.99 36.84 -33.09
C TRP A 5 59.29 35.50 -33.36
N GLN A 6 58.60 35.48 -34.50
CA GLN A 6 58.07 34.33 -35.21
C GLN A 6 59.19 33.42 -35.74
N ASN A 7 58.86 32.14 -35.98
CA ASN A 7 59.24 31.32 -37.15
C ASN A 7 58.97 29.84 -36.80
N ALA A 8 58.57 28.92 -37.68
CA ALA A 8 58.05 28.91 -39.05
C ALA A 8 57.72 27.42 -39.35
N GLY A 9 56.82 27.14 -40.31
CA GLY A 9 56.89 25.90 -41.10
C GLY A 9 55.77 24.87 -40.93
N ASN A 10 54.77 24.96 -41.82
CA ASN A 10 53.91 23.86 -42.30
C ASN A 10 54.76 22.77 -43.00
N PRO A 11 54.33 21.48 -43.16
CA PRO A 11 53.20 21.16 -44.03
C PRO A 11 52.39 19.86 -43.74
N VAL A 12 51.38 19.70 -44.61
CA VAL A 12 50.35 18.66 -44.82
C VAL A 12 50.92 17.27 -45.20
N TYR A 13 50.05 16.23 -45.13
CA TYR A 13 50.05 14.85 -45.67
C TYR A 13 50.05 13.79 -44.55
N ASP A 14 48.98 13.03 -44.25
CA ASP A 14 48.08 12.14 -45.01
C ASP A 14 48.56 10.68 -45.16
N PHE A 15 47.61 9.77 -44.89
CA PHE A 15 47.48 8.32 -45.15
C PHE A 15 48.40 7.25 -44.51
N GLN A 16 47.71 6.38 -43.73
CA GLN A 16 47.74 4.90 -43.73
C GLN A 16 49.00 4.10 -43.30
N ALA A 17 48.88 3.34 -42.19
CA ALA A 17 49.06 1.86 -42.08
C ALA A 17 49.06 1.47 -40.58
N LYS A 18 48.02 0.80 -40.04
CA LYS A 18 47.72 -0.66 -40.01
C LYS A 18 48.52 -1.51 -38.99
N TYR A 19 47.77 -1.93 -37.95
CA TYR A 19 47.71 -3.23 -37.23
C TYR A 19 48.86 -3.75 -36.35
N LYS A 20 48.51 -3.94 -35.06
CA LYS A 20 48.55 -5.18 -34.22
C LYS A 20 48.49 -4.71 -32.75
N GLY A 21 47.57 -5.06 -31.87
CA GLY A 21 46.55 -6.09 -31.78
C GLY A 21 46.52 -6.53 -30.31
N MET A 22 45.46 -6.23 -29.55
CA MET A 22 44.99 -7.10 -28.47
C MET A 22 43.59 -6.67 -28.01
N THR A 23 42.69 -7.62 -28.20
CA THR A 23 41.29 -7.76 -27.84
C THR A 23 40.97 -7.52 -26.36
N THR A 24 39.90 -6.78 -26.09
CA THR A 24 38.78 -7.24 -25.24
C THR A 24 37.53 -6.43 -25.57
N SER A 25 36.55 -7.12 -26.16
CA SER A 25 35.25 -6.60 -26.54
C SER A 25 34.40 -6.39 -25.28
N ILE A 26 34.06 -5.15 -24.96
CA ILE A 26 32.92 -4.83 -24.11
C ILE A 26 31.75 -4.53 -25.05
N LEU A 27 31.04 -5.57 -25.45
CA LEU A 27 29.71 -5.43 -26.02
C LEU A 27 28.79 -4.98 -24.88
N ALA A 28 28.54 -3.68 -24.83
CA ALA A 28 27.43 -3.12 -24.08
C ALA A 28 26.13 -3.69 -24.67
N VAL A 29 25.60 -4.74 -24.05
CA VAL A 29 24.21 -5.14 -24.26
C VAL A 29 23.36 -4.13 -23.51
N ALA A 30 23.06 -3.02 -24.17
CA ALA A 30 21.91 -2.21 -23.80
C ALA A 30 20.67 -3.08 -24.06
N ALA A 31 20.19 -3.77 -23.04
CA ALA A 31 18.87 -4.39 -23.06
C ALA A 31 17.84 -3.26 -23.12
N LEU A 32 17.46 -2.90 -24.35
CA LEU A 32 16.19 -2.24 -24.64
C LEU A 32 15.07 -3.24 -24.30
N LEU A 33 14.77 -3.38 -23.01
CA LEU A 33 13.46 -3.86 -22.58
C LEU A 33 12.49 -2.72 -22.85
N ALA A 34 12.06 -2.60 -24.11
CA ALA A 34 10.75 -2.02 -24.36
C ALA A 34 9.78 -2.85 -23.52
N SER A 35 9.18 -2.23 -22.50
CA SER A 35 8.14 -2.84 -21.68
C SER A 35 6.95 -3.16 -22.60
N ALA A 36 6.95 -4.36 -23.17
CA ALA A 36 5.77 -4.92 -23.78
C ALA A 36 4.67 -4.86 -22.73
N HIS A 37 3.57 -4.17 -23.05
CA HIS A 37 2.45 -4.10 -22.14
C HIS A 37 1.81 -5.49 -22.09
N ALA A 38 1.65 -6.06 -20.88
CA ALA A 38 1.00 -7.35 -20.70
C ALA A 38 -0.36 -7.37 -21.39
N SER A 39 -0.58 -8.37 -22.24
CA SER A 39 -1.82 -8.57 -22.99
C SER A 39 -2.82 -9.37 -22.15
N PRO A 40 -4.13 -9.07 -22.22
CA PRO A 40 -5.15 -9.89 -21.55
C PRO A 40 -5.25 -11.33 -22.10
N HIS A 41 -4.60 -11.61 -23.22
CA HIS A 41 -4.51 -12.94 -23.83
C HIS A 41 -3.21 -13.68 -23.50
N ASP A 42 -2.31 -13.09 -22.69
CA ASP A 42 -1.11 -13.77 -22.24
C ASP A 42 -1.49 -14.98 -21.36
N PRO A 43 -0.74 -16.09 -21.45
CA PRO A 43 -0.99 -17.26 -20.61
C PRO A 43 -0.93 -16.89 -19.12
N LEU A 44 -2.00 -17.21 -18.37
CA LEU A 44 -2.04 -16.92 -16.94
C LEU A 44 -0.98 -17.76 -16.20
N PRO A 45 -0.21 -17.14 -15.29
CA PRO A 45 0.69 -17.88 -14.42
C PRO A 45 -0.10 -18.84 -13.52
N LYS A 46 0.48 -20.02 -13.26
CA LYS A 46 -0.14 -21.06 -12.40
C LYS A 46 0.34 -21.01 -10.95
N SER A 47 1.50 -20.40 -10.71
CA SER A 47 2.10 -20.21 -9.39
C SER A 47 2.99 -18.97 -9.39
N ALA A 48 3.24 -18.41 -8.22
CA ALA A 48 4.17 -17.29 -8.07
C ALA A 48 5.61 -17.72 -8.37
N SER A 49 6.35 -16.85 -9.06
CA SER A 49 7.79 -17.00 -9.23
C SER A 49 8.51 -16.60 -7.93
N SER A 50 9.55 -17.35 -7.56
CA SER A 50 10.47 -16.95 -6.47
C SER A 50 11.38 -15.78 -6.86
N ASP A 51 11.57 -15.54 -8.16
CA ASP A 51 12.23 -14.34 -8.67
C ASP A 51 11.25 -13.16 -8.70
N THR A 52 11.54 -12.12 -7.91
CA THR A 52 10.63 -10.99 -7.70
C THR A 52 10.42 -10.15 -8.97
N SER A 53 11.38 -10.11 -9.89
CA SER A 53 11.25 -9.41 -11.16
C SER A 53 10.28 -10.11 -12.10
N THR A 54 10.35 -11.44 -12.15
CA THR A 54 9.43 -12.30 -12.88
C THR A 54 8.04 -12.25 -12.25
N ALA A 55 7.95 -12.29 -10.91
CA ALA A 55 6.68 -12.14 -10.20
C ALA A 55 6.03 -10.78 -10.45
N GLN A 56 6.82 -9.71 -10.60
CA GLN A 56 6.30 -8.41 -10.99
C GLN A 56 5.67 -8.42 -12.38
N GLU A 57 6.23 -9.18 -13.33
CA GLU A 57 5.62 -9.37 -14.65
C GLU A 57 4.36 -10.25 -14.59
N GLN A 58 4.38 -11.32 -13.80
CA GLN A 58 3.19 -12.13 -13.52
C GLN A 58 2.03 -11.28 -12.98
N LEU A 59 2.31 -10.35 -12.07
CA LEU A 59 1.31 -9.43 -11.53
C LEU A 59 0.71 -8.54 -12.62
N LYS A 60 1.51 -8.03 -13.56
CA LYS A 60 1.00 -7.24 -14.69
C LYS A 60 0.06 -8.05 -15.58
N ILE A 61 0.42 -9.31 -15.88
CA ILE A 61 -0.43 -10.23 -16.65
C ILE A 61 -1.76 -10.45 -15.93
N LEU A 62 -1.73 -10.76 -14.63
CA LEU A 62 -2.93 -11.00 -13.83
C LEU A 62 -3.85 -9.77 -13.77
N VAL A 63 -3.29 -8.57 -13.56
CA VAL A 63 -4.05 -7.32 -13.54
C VAL A 63 -4.60 -6.97 -14.92
N SER A 64 -3.85 -7.22 -16.01
CA SER A 64 -4.30 -7.03 -17.38
C SER A 64 -5.48 -7.95 -17.71
N HIS A 65 -5.38 -9.23 -17.34
CA HIS A 65 -6.48 -10.18 -17.45
C HIS A 65 -7.71 -9.73 -16.65
N ALA A 66 -7.53 -9.34 -15.39
CA ALA A 66 -8.63 -8.86 -14.54
C ALA A 66 -9.32 -7.63 -15.15
N THR A 67 -8.54 -6.69 -15.69
CA THR A 67 -9.07 -5.51 -16.38
C THR A 67 -9.91 -5.88 -17.60
N TYR A 68 -9.46 -6.86 -18.39
CA TYR A 68 -10.23 -7.36 -19.52
C TYR A 68 -11.47 -8.12 -19.08
N ALA A 69 -11.38 -8.96 -18.05
CA ALA A 69 -12.50 -9.69 -17.49
C ALA A 69 -13.61 -8.73 -17.03
N VAL A 70 -13.28 -7.68 -16.27
CA VAL A 70 -14.25 -6.65 -15.86
C VAL A 70 -14.94 -5.99 -17.05
N LYS A 71 -14.19 -5.65 -18.10
CA LYS A 71 -14.75 -4.97 -19.29
C LYS A 71 -15.58 -5.89 -20.19
N SER A 72 -15.27 -7.18 -20.21
CA SER A 72 -15.94 -8.16 -21.08
C SER A 72 -17.14 -8.84 -20.42
N HIS A 73 -17.18 -8.90 -19.08
CA HIS A 73 -18.31 -9.46 -18.35
C HIS A 73 -19.52 -8.52 -18.46
N LYS A 74 -20.70 -9.10 -18.73
CA LYS A 74 -21.97 -8.35 -18.75
C LYS A 74 -22.46 -7.97 -17.34
N LYS A 75 -22.12 -8.78 -16.33
CA LYS A 75 -22.67 -8.68 -14.97
C LYS A 75 -22.21 -7.50 -14.10
N PRO A 76 -20.98 -6.93 -14.21
CA PRO A 76 -20.66 -5.71 -13.43
C PRO A 76 -21.38 -4.46 -13.97
N PHE A 77 -21.94 -4.52 -15.18
CA PHE A 77 -22.63 -3.40 -15.80
C PHE A 77 -24.14 -3.44 -15.53
N SER A 78 -24.70 -2.27 -15.27
CA SER A 78 -26.11 -2.05 -14.96
C SER A 78 -26.63 -0.82 -15.73
N SER A 79 -27.85 -0.39 -15.43
CA SER A 79 -28.36 0.90 -15.95
C SER A 79 -27.54 2.10 -15.46
N THR A 80 -26.83 1.97 -14.34
CA THR A 80 -26.03 3.04 -13.71
C THR A 80 -24.52 2.85 -13.89
N CYS A 81 -24.01 1.62 -13.84
CA CYS A 81 -22.60 1.30 -14.12
C CYS A 81 -22.45 0.88 -15.59
N LYS A 82 -21.80 1.71 -16.41
CA LYS A 82 -21.63 1.48 -17.85
C LYS A 82 -20.15 1.59 -18.22
N PRO A 83 -19.67 0.92 -19.28
CA PRO A 83 -18.28 1.01 -19.71
C PRO A 83 -17.76 2.46 -19.85
N GLY A 84 -18.61 3.40 -20.28
CA GLY A 84 -18.25 4.81 -20.47
C GLY A 84 -18.16 5.66 -19.20
N ASN A 85 -18.58 5.16 -18.02
CA ASN A 85 -18.47 5.87 -16.75
C ASN A 85 -17.67 5.12 -15.67
N VAL A 86 -16.98 4.03 -16.06
CA VAL A 86 -16.07 3.31 -15.19
C VAL A 86 -14.88 4.21 -14.83
N GLN A 87 -14.64 4.34 -13.53
CA GLN A 87 -13.46 5.01 -13.00
C GLN A 87 -12.31 4.01 -12.86
N VAL A 88 -11.08 4.45 -13.14
CA VAL A 88 -9.89 3.59 -13.11
C VAL A 88 -8.93 4.09 -12.04
N ARG A 89 -8.79 3.31 -10.96
CA ARG A 89 -7.77 3.52 -9.93
C ARG A 89 -6.39 3.20 -10.50
N LYS A 90 -5.40 4.03 -10.18
CA LYS A 90 -4.05 3.97 -10.77
C LYS A 90 -2.98 3.80 -9.69
N GLU A 91 -1.88 3.17 -10.08
CA GLU A 91 -0.70 3.05 -9.23
C GLU A 91 -0.09 4.44 -9.02
N TRP A 92 0.30 4.75 -7.78
CA TRP A 92 0.80 6.08 -7.39
C TRP A 92 1.95 6.60 -8.27
N SER A 93 2.94 5.76 -8.58
CA SER A 93 4.08 6.14 -9.41
C SER A 93 3.69 6.48 -10.86
N THR A 94 2.58 5.93 -11.37
CA THR A 94 2.06 6.26 -12.72
C THR A 94 1.31 7.59 -12.79
N LEU A 95 0.90 8.16 -11.65
CA LEU A 95 0.30 9.48 -11.60
C LEU A 95 1.34 10.57 -11.91
N SER A 96 0.93 11.60 -12.65
CA SER A 96 1.72 12.82 -12.79
C SER A 96 1.90 13.52 -11.44
N ARG A 97 2.96 14.32 -11.32
CA ARG A 97 3.22 15.13 -10.11
C ARG A 97 2.01 15.98 -9.70
N ARG A 98 1.29 16.53 -10.69
CA ARG A 98 0.08 17.33 -10.45
C ARG A 98 -1.05 16.48 -9.89
N GLU A 99 -1.32 15.30 -10.46
CA GLU A 99 -2.35 14.39 -9.95
C GLU A 99 -2.07 13.99 -8.49
N ARG A 100 -0.82 13.68 -8.16
CA ARG A 100 -0.40 13.37 -6.78
C ARG A 100 -0.66 14.52 -5.82
N ILE A 101 -0.28 15.74 -6.20
CA ILE A 101 -0.54 16.94 -5.40
C ILE A 101 -2.03 17.16 -5.20
N THR A 102 -2.84 17.07 -6.27
CA THR A 102 -4.30 17.25 -6.14
C THR A 102 -4.97 16.22 -5.25
N TYR A 103 -4.44 14.99 -5.19
CA TYR A 103 -4.90 13.99 -4.22
C TYR A 103 -4.49 14.40 -2.80
N THR A 104 -3.22 14.73 -2.55
CA THR A 104 -2.77 15.14 -1.20
C THR A 104 -3.46 16.40 -0.69
N ASP A 105 -3.75 17.35 -1.57
CA ASP A 105 -4.50 18.57 -1.23
C ASP A 105 -5.94 18.24 -0.80
N ALA A 106 -6.59 17.27 -1.46
CA ALA A 106 -7.92 16.81 -1.07
C ALA A 106 -7.91 16.10 0.31
N VAL A 107 -6.87 15.33 0.61
CA VAL A 107 -6.70 14.72 1.94
C VAL A 107 -6.50 15.80 3.01
N LEU A 108 -5.62 16.79 2.75
CA LEU A 108 -5.40 17.94 3.64
C LEU A 108 -6.68 18.77 3.80
N CYS A 109 -7.53 18.86 2.77
CA CYS A 109 -8.84 19.49 2.89
C CYS A 109 -9.73 18.76 3.92
N LEU A 110 -9.83 17.43 3.87
CA LEU A 110 -10.59 16.66 4.89
C LEU A 110 -10.02 16.84 6.30
N GLN A 111 -8.71 17.04 6.45
CA GLN A 111 -8.07 17.33 7.74
C GLN A 111 -8.41 18.73 8.28
N ASN A 112 -8.73 19.69 7.40
CA ASN A 112 -9.08 21.06 7.78
C ASN A 112 -10.59 21.27 7.97
N MET A 113 -11.42 20.36 7.48
CA MET A 113 -12.87 20.40 7.69
C MET A 113 -13.23 19.88 9.08
N ALA A 114 -14.21 20.48 9.76
CA ALA A 114 -14.68 20.01 11.06
C ALA A 114 -15.31 18.60 10.99
N ALA A 115 -15.02 17.74 11.97
CA ALA A 115 -15.63 16.42 12.14
C ALA A 115 -17.18 16.46 12.08
N LYS A 116 -17.79 15.44 11.46
CA LYS A 116 -19.25 15.23 11.50
C LYS A 116 -19.68 14.29 12.63
N SER A 117 -18.75 13.49 13.17
CA SER A 117 -19.02 12.59 14.29
C SER A 117 -19.53 13.34 15.51
N GLN A 118 -20.52 12.77 16.20
CA GLN A 118 -20.99 13.34 17.46
C GLN A 118 -19.89 13.26 18.51
N ALA A 119 -19.66 14.37 19.24
CA ALA A 119 -18.66 14.42 20.30
C ALA A 119 -18.93 13.44 21.46
N SER A 120 -20.17 12.98 21.63
CA SER A 120 -20.55 11.92 22.57
C SER A 120 -20.02 10.54 22.19
N TRP A 121 -19.80 10.30 20.89
CA TRP A 121 -19.24 9.04 20.38
C TRP A 121 -17.73 9.13 20.21
N ALA A 122 -17.24 10.17 19.55
CA ALA A 122 -15.81 10.37 19.28
C ALA A 122 -15.34 11.76 19.73
N PRO A 123 -15.17 12.01 21.05
CA PRO A 123 -14.81 13.33 21.58
C PRO A 123 -13.46 13.86 21.09
N GLY A 124 -12.57 12.95 20.67
CA GLY A 124 -11.27 13.26 20.09
C GLY A 124 -11.27 13.65 18.63
N ALA A 125 -12.34 13.36 17.88
CA ALA A 125 -12.44 13.71 16.47
C ALA A 125 -12.51 15.24 16.33
N LYS A 126 -11.62 15.83 15.52
CA LYS A 126 -11.57 17.27 15.25
C LYS A 126 -11.77 17.58 13.77
N SER A 127 -11.40 16.65 12.91
CA SER A 127 -11.48 16.80 11.46
C SER A 127 -12.43 15.80 10.81
N ARG A 128 -12.88 16.08 9.58
CA ARG A 128 -13.61 15.09 8.77
C ARG A 128 -12.78 13.84 8.53
N TYR A 129 -11.47 13.99 8.39
CA TYR A 129 -10.56 12.86 8.31
C TYR A 129 -10.63 11.96 9.57
N ASP A 130 -10.78 12.55 10.76
CA ASP A 130 -10.92 11.78 12.00
C ASP A 130 -12.20 10.96 12.06
N ASP A 131 -13.26 11.28 11.30
CA ASP A 131 -14.48 10.47 11.26
C ASP A 131 -14.18 9.05 10.71
N TRP A 132 -13.30 8.94 9.71
CA TRP A 132 -12.84 7.65 9.17
C TRP A 132 -11.97 6.90 10.19
N VAL A 133 -11.10 7.62 10.91
CA VAL A 133 -10.26 7.01 11.96
C VAL A 133 -11.13 6.50 13.11
N ALA A 134 -12.12 7.28 13.55
CA ALA A 134 -13.04 6.92 14.63
C ALA A 134 -13.86 5.67 14.30
N THR A 135 -14.46 5.61 13.10
CA THR A 135 -15.26 4.43 12.71
C THR A 135 -14.40 3.18 12.58
N HIS A 136 -13.15 3.29 12.14
CA HIS A 136 -12.26 2.15 12.06
C HIS A 136 -11.84 1.65 13.46
N ILE A 137 -11.52 2.57 14.38
CA ILE A 137 -11.24 2.23 15.78
C ILE A 137 -12.43 1.47 16.38
N ASP A 138 -13.64 1.99 16.23
CA ASP A 138 -14.86 1.44 16.82
C ASP A 138 -15.20 0.04 16.28
N GLN A 139 -14.95 -0.20 14.99
CA GLN A 139 -15.34 -1.43 14.31
C GLN A 139 -14.22 -2.46 14.15
N THR A 140 -12.97 -2.16 14.55
CA THR A 140 -11.78 -3.00 14.28
C THR A 140 -11.97 -4.48 14.58
N LEU A 141 -12.62 -4.83 15.69
CA LEU A 141 -12.85 -6.22 16.11
C LEU A 141 -13.97 -6.96 15.34
N ARG A 142 -14.62 -6.29 14.37
CA ARG A 142 -15.67 -6.83 13.51
C ARG A 142 -15.31 -6.78 12.02
N ILE A 143 -14.19 -6.14 11.69
CA ILE A 143 -13.77 -5.88 10.30
C ILE A 143 -12.41 -6.49 9.95
N HIS A 144 -11.69 -7.09 10.90
CA HIS A 144 -10.46 -7.83 10.67
C HIS A 144 -10.60 -9.28 11.12
N TYR A 145 -10.05 -10.21 10.34
CA TYR A 145 -10.22 -11.64 10.50
C TYR A 145 -11.71 -12.06 10.59
N THR A 146 -12.56 -11.36 9.83
CA THR A 146 -14.00 -11.59 9.71
C THR A 146 -14.38 -11.86 8.26
N GLY A 147 -15.58 -12.40 8.02
CA GLY A 147 -16.10 -12.56 6.66
C GLY A 147 -16.41 -11.25 5.95
N ASN A 148 -16.46 -10.14 6.68
CA ASN A 148 -16.68 -8.79 6.13
C ASN A 148 -15.39 -8.04 5.79
N PHE A 149 -14.20 -8.54 6.14
CA PHE A 149 -12.94 -7.79 6.02
C PHE A 149 -12.75 -7.12 4.66
N LEU A 150 -12.82 -7.90 3.58
CA LEU A 150 -12.60 -7.39 2.22
C LEU A 150 -13.71 -6.43 1.75
N GLY A 151 -14.97 -6.78 2.03
CA GLY A 151 -16.13 -5.99 1.64
C GLY A 151 -16.22 -4.65 2.37
N TRP A 152 -16.00 -4.67 3.69
CA TRP A 152 -16.00 -3.48 4.53
C TRP A 152 -14.91 -2.51 4.11
N HIS A 153 -13.67 -2.97 3.91
CA HIS A 153 -12.57 -2.10 3.50
C HIS A 153 -12.74 -1.55 2.08
N ARG A 154 -13.33 -2.32 1.15
CA ARG A 154 -13.74 -1.82 -0.18
C ARG A 154 -14.74 -0.67 -0.06
N TYR A 155 -15.76 -0.82 0.80
CA TYR A 155 -16.78 0.20 1.00
C TYR A 155 -16.23 1.43 1.75
N PHE A 156 -15.45 1.23 2.81
CA PHE A 156 -14.75 2.28 3.55
C PHE A 156 -13.88 3.15 2.64
N LEU A 157 -13.12 2.52 1.75
CA LEU A 157 -12.30 3.20 0.75
C LEU A 157 -13.14 3.94 -0.31
N TRP A 158 -14.27 3.37 -0.72
CA TRP A 158 -15.17 4.01 -1.67
C TRP A 158 -15.82 5.27 -1.07
N GLU A 159 -16.29 5.21 0.18
CA GLU A 159 -16.85 6.36 0.91
C GLU A 159 -15.79 7.44 1.14
N TYR A 160 -14.55 7.05 1.48
CA TYR A 160 -13.42 7.97 1.56
C TYR A 160 -13.18 8.70 0.22
N GLU A 161 -13.16 7.95 -0.88
CA GLU A 161 -13.06 8.52 -2.23
C GLU A 161 -14.22 9.48 -2.53
N GLN A 162 -15.46 9.14 -2.13
CA GLN A 162 -16.60 10.03 -2.31
C GLN A 162 -16.45 11.32 -1.50
N ALA A 163 -15.94 11.26 -0.28
CA ALA A 163 -15.69 12.44 0.54
C ALA A 163 -14.64 13.36 -0.09
N LEU A 164 -13.53 12.81 -0.59
CA LEU A 164 -12.53 13.58 -1.32
C LEU A 164 -13.14 14.30 -2.53
N ARG A 165 -14.00 13.61 -3.29
CA ARG A 165 -14.60 14.15 -4.51
C ARG A 165 -15.68 15.20 -4.23
N ASN A 166 -16.63 14.85 -3.36
CA ASN A 166 -17.85 15.61 -3.15
C ASN A 166 -17.67 16.75 -2.14
N GLU A 167 -16.71 16.63 -1.22
CA GLU A 167 -16.50 17.61 -0.15
C GLU A 167 -15.23 18.44 -0.35
N CYS A 168 -14.22 17.89 -1.05
CA CYS A 168 -12.96 18.56 -1.33
C CYS A 168 -12.67 18.77 -2.83
N GLY A 169 -13.62 18.47 -3.71
CA GLY A 169 -13.54 18.76 -5.14
C GLY A 169 -12.53 17.91 -5.91
N TYR A 170 -12.03 16.81 -5.33
CA TYR A 170 -11.08 15.92 -6.00
C TYR A 170 -11.71 15.32 -7.28
N GLN A 171 -11.01 15.41 -8.41
CA GLN A 171 -11.51 14.91 -9.70
C GLN A 171 -10.90 13.56 -10.09
N GLY A 172 -9.74 13.21 -9.51
CA GLY A 172 -9.08 11.94 -9.75
C GLY A 172 -9.73 10.78 -9.00
N THR A 173 -9.19 9.58 -9.15
CA THR A 173 -9.61 8.37 -8.44
C THR A 173 -8.70 8.08 -7.25
N GLN A 174 -9.15 7.24 -6.32
CA GLN A 174 -8.27 6.72 -5.26
C GLN A 174 -7.05 6.01 -5.88
N PRO A 175 -5.82 6.44 -5.59
CA PRO A 175 -4.62 5.72 -6.03
C PRO A 175 -4.29 4.55 -5.12
N TYR A 176 -3.47 3.61 -5.63
CA TYR A 176 -2.94 2.50 -4.86
C TYR A 176 -1.42 2.52 -4.77
N TRP A 177 -0.89 1.97 -3.66
CA TRP A 177 0.53 1.74 -3.44
C TRP A 177 0.89 0.30 -3.78
N ASN A 178 1.63 0.10 -4.88
CA ASN A 178 2.16 -1.21 -5.21
C ASN A 178 3.40 -1.51 -4.34
N TRP A 179 3.22 -2.33 -3.31
CA TRP A 179 4.27 -2.73 -2.36
C TRP A 179 5.48 -3.36 -3.05
N GLY A 180 5.25 -4.18 -4.08
CA GLY A 180 6.29 -4.86 -4.84
C GLY A 180 7.27 -3.90 -5.50
N LEU A 181 6.81 -2.72 -5.96
CA LEU A 181 7.70 -1.68 -6.48
C LEU A 181 8.58 -1.09 -5.39
N SER A 182 8.01 -0.85 -4.20
CA SER A 182 8.78 -0.34 -3.06
C SER A 182 9.73 -1.39 -2.49
N ALA A 183 9.38 -2.68 -2.55
CA ALA A 183 10.25 -3.78 -2.15
C ALA A 183 11.44 -3.92 -3.12
N ALA A 184 11.22 -3.64 -4.42
CA ALA A 184 12.29 -3.65 -5.42
C ALA A 184 13.21 -2.42 -5.33
N SER A 185 12.66 -1.24 -5.01
CA SER A 185 13.44 0.02 -5.00
C SER A 185 14.02 0.39 -3.64
N GLY A 186 13.47 -0.14 -2.56
CA GLY A 186 13.56 0.44 -1.21
C GLY A 186 12.45 1.47 -0.97
N MET A 187 11.93 1.50 0.25
CA MET A 187 10.82 2.33 0.72
C MET A 187 11.15 3.81 0.55
N GLU A 188 12.26 4.30 1.11
CA GLU A 188 12.63 5.73 1.03
C GLU A 188 12.89 6.24 -0.40
N LYS A 189 13.14 5.35 -1.36
CA LYS A 189 13.28 5.70 -2.79
C LYS A 189 11.97 5.61 -3.57
N SER A 190 10.94 5.00 -2.97
CA SER A 190 9.63 4.86 -3.60
C SER A 190 8.94 6.23 -3.69
N PRO A 191 8.26 6.55 -4.80
CA PRO A 191 7.52 7.80 -4.93
C PRO A 191 6.40 8.01 -3.90
N VAL A 192 5.97 6.96 -3.19
CA VAL A 192 5.02 7.06 -2.08
C VAL A 192 5.68 7.66 -0.84
N TRP A 193 6.98 7.41 -0.61
CA TRP A 193 7.67 7.65 0.66
C TRP A 193 8.91 8.54 0.56
N ASP A 194 9.22 9.09 -0.62
CA ASP A 194 10.45 9.86 -0.86
C ASP A 194 10.53 11.22 -0.14
N GLY A 195 9.51 11.57 0.67
CA GLY A 195 9.46 12.83 1.43
C GLY A 195 9.25 14.08 0.57
N SER A 196 9.12 13.93 -0.75
CA SER A 196 8.89 15.04 -1.67
C SER A 196 7.50 15.65 -1.48
N LYS A 197 7.27 16.80 -2.13
CA LYS A 197 5.93 17.42 -2.22
C LYS A 197 4.88 16.55 -2.92
N THR A 198 5.30 15.45 -3.56
CA THR A 198 4.43 14.53 -4.32
C THR A 198 4.38 13.14 -3.70
N SER A 199 4.70 13.01 -2.40
CA SER A 199 4.66 11.77 -1.62
C SER A 199 3.49 11.77 -0.65
N MET A 200 3.29 10.65 0.05
CA MET A 200 2.49 10.58 1.28
C MET A 200 3.28 11.07 2.49
N SER A 201 4.16 12.07 2.33
CA SER A 201 5.27 12.37 3.25
C SER A 201 6.31 11.26 3.34
N GLY A 202 7.42 11.52 4.03
CA GLY A 202 8.57 10.62 4.09
C GLY A 202 8.67 9.83 5.38
N ASN A 203 9.91 9.47 5.71
CA ASN A 203 10.26 8.80 6.96
C ASN A 203 10.15 9.74 8.18
N GLY A 204 10.07 9.12 9.36
CA GLY A 204 10.20 9.79 10.64
C GLY A 204 11.63 10.28 10.90
N ALA A 205 11.77 11.23 11.83
CA ALA A 205 13.06 11.56 12.39
C ALA A 205 13.71 10.31 12.97
N HIS A 206 15.00 10.13 12.73
CA HIS A 206 15.74 8.96 13.20
C HIS A 206 15.72 8.89 14.74
N ILE A 207 15.40 7.71 15.26
CA ILE A 207 15.56 7.34 16.66
C ILE A 207 16.47 6.12 16.71
N ASP A 208 17.52 6.17 17.52
CA ASP A 208 18.35 5.00 17.75
C ASP A 208 17.56 3.93 18.50
N GLN A 209 17.26 2.86 17.80
CA GLN A 209 16.53 1.69 18.28
C GLN A 209 17.40 0.44 18.17
N THR A 210 18.72 0.60 18.19
CA THR A 210 19.68 -0.50 18.13
C THR A 210 19.34 -1.55 19.18
N ASN A 211 19.33 -2.83 18.77
CA ASN A 211 18.97 -4.00 19.57
C ASN A 211 17.49 -4.08 20.02
N LEU A 212 16.61 -3.21 19.53
CA LEU A 212 15.18 -3.35 19.75
C LEU A 212 14.51 -4.11 18.59
N SER A 213 13.34 -4.66 18.87
CA SER A 213 12.48 -5.27 17.87
C SER A 213 11.04 -4.92 18.16
N VAL A 214 10.23 -4.92 17.11
CA VAL A 214 8.77 -4.88 17.21
C VAL A 214 8.31 -6.32 17.41
N VAL A 215 7.62 -6.59 18.51
CA VAL A 215 7.16 -7.94 18.86
C VAL A 215 5.65 -7.98 18.67
N LEU A 216 5.19 -8.80 17.71
CA LEU A 216 3.78 -9.09 17.53
C LEU A 216 3.48 -10.45 18.17
N GLY A 217 2.54 -10.50 19.09
CA GLY A 217 2.25 -11.74 19.81
C GLY A 217 1.11 -11.58 20.80
N GLY A 218 0.79 -12.67 21.48
CA GLY A 218 -0.31 -12.75 22.44
C GLY A 218 -1.16 -14.00 22.25
N ASN A 219 -2.09 -14.23 23.17
CA ASN A 219 -3.12 -15.30 23.09
C ASN A 219 -2.57 -16.74 22.95
N GLY A 220 -1.35 -17.00 23.41
CA GLY A 220 -0.75 -18.34 23.39
C GLY A 220 -0.13 -18.78 22.05
N LEU A 221 0.02 -17.86 21.09
CA LEU A 221 0.70 -18.11 19.82
C LEU A 221 2.18 -17.70 19.86
N PRO A 222 3.05 -18.29 19.03
CA PRO A 222 4.45 -17.87 18.91
C PRO A 222 4.56 -16.39 18.53
N GLU A 223 5.49 -15.69 19.17
CA GLU A 223 5.80 -14.29 18.88
C GLU A 223 6.47 -14.13 17.50
N ILE A 224 6.17 -13.02 16.84
CA ILE A 224 6.77 -12.59 15.59
C ILE A 224 7.66 -11.39 15.86
N TYR A 225 8.94 -11.55 15.58
CA TYR A 225 9.94 -10.49 15.71
C TYR A 225 10.10 -9.78 14.38
N LEU A 226 9.80 -8.48 14.38
CA LEU A 226 9.94 -7.60 13.23
C LEU A 226 11.10 -6.61 13.50
N PRO A 227 11.92 -6.32 12.47
CA PRO A 227 12.97 -5.33 12.59
C PRO A 227 12.38 -3.92 12.79
N VAL A 228 13.20 -3.04 13.34
CA VAL A 228 12.97 -1.59 13.33
C VAL A 228 13.47 -1.00 12.01
N GLY A 229 12.90 0.13 11.62
CA GLY A 229 13.28 0.82 10.40
C GLY A 229 14.39 1.84 10.63
N THR A 230 14.49 2.79 9.69
CA THR A 230 15.49 3.87 9.70
C THR A 230 14.98 5.16 10.34
N GLY A 231 13.73 5.20 10.80
CA GLY A 231 13.05 6.38 11.33
C GLY A 231 12.74 6.26 12.83
N GLY A 232 11.45 6.37 13.18
CA GLY A 232 10.93 6.18 14.54
C GLY A 232 10.18 7.40 15.10
N GLY A 233 10.60 8.60 14.71
CA GLY A 233 10.04 9.88 15.17
C GLY A 233 8.94 10.45 14.27
N CYS A 234 8.59 11.72 14.51
CA CYS A 234 7.66 12.47 13.67
C CYS A 234 8.18 12.55 12.23
N ILE A 235 7.29 12.46 11.23
CA ILE A 235 7.67 12.66 9.83
C ILE A 235 8.30 14.04 9.61
N THR A 236 9.36 14.09 8.81
CA THR A 236 10.22 15.29 8.70
C THR A 236 9.91 16.17 7.50
N SER A 237 9.21 15.65 6.49
CA SER A 237 9.02 16.29 5.19
C SER A 237 7.73 15.87 4.49
N GLY A 238 7.44 16.50 3.34
CA GLY A 238 6.27 16.24 2.51
C GLY A 238 4.98 16.95 2.97
N PRO A 239 3.84 16.65 2.31
CA PRO A 239 2.57 17.37 2.47
C PRO A 239 1.98 17.26 3.88
N PHE A 240 2.16 16.11 4.54
CA PHE A 240 1.53 15.80 5.82
C PHE A 240 2.41 16.08 7.03
N ARG A 241 3.59 16.71 6.88
CA ARG A 241 4.54 16.93 7.98
C ARG A 241 3.95 17.65 9.21
N ASN A 242 2.92 18.47 8.99
CA ASN A 242 2.23 19.24 10.02
C ASN A 242 0.85 18.64 10.39
N MET A 243 0.51 17.47 9.86
CA MET A 243 -0.71 16.76 10.21
C MET A 243 -0.70 16.41 11.69
N THR A 244 -1.86 16.56 12.33
CA THR A 244 -2.08 16.10 13.71
C THR A 244 -2.87 14.79 13.68
N VAL A 245 -2.34 13.77 14.33
CA VAL A 245 -3.06 12.53 14.66
C VAL A 245 -3.82 12.79 15.96
N ASN A 246 -5.15 12.84 15.90
CA ASN A 246 -5.99 13.25 17.04
C ASN A 246 -6.49 12.09 17.91
N LEU A 247 -6.58 10.89 17.34
CA LEU A 247 -7.15 9.69 17.97
C LEU A 247 -6.08 8.63 18.26
N GLY A 248 -6.45 7.63 19.06
CA GLY A 248 -5.57 6.56 19.52
C GLY A 248 -4.47 7.05 20.49
N PRO A 249 -3.44 6.23 20.74
CA PRO A 249 -3.32 4.84 20.29
C PRO A 249 -4.35 3.93 20.99
N ALA A 250 -4.77 2.87 20.34
CA ALA A 250 -5.65 1.84 20.91
C ALA A 250 -4.88 0.57 21.26
N ALA A 251 -3.91 0.20 20.45
CA ALA A 251 -3.04 -0.97 20.64
C ALA A 251 -1.76 -0.79 19.80
N LEU A 252 -1.03 0.30 20.04
CA LEU A 252 0.16 0.65 19.26
C LEU A 252 1.36 -0.19 19.72
N THR A 253 1.90 -1.02 18.84
CA THR A 253 3.16 -1.74 19.13
C THR A 253 4.37 -0.84 18.94
N ILE A 254 5.14 -0.66 20.01
CA ILE A 254 6.37 0.14 20.04
C ILE A 254 7.57 -0.82 20.19
N PRO A 255 8.73 -0.53 19.55
CA PRO A 255 9.95 -1.31 19.73
C PRO A 255 10.31 -1.52 21.20
N GLY A 256 10.73 -2.74 21.54
CA GLY A 256 11.03 -3.14 22.92
C GLY A 256 9.91 -3.91 23.62
N ASN A 257 9.02 -4.57 22.85
CA ASN A 257 7.89 -5.36 23.37
C ASN A 257 6.91 -4.55 24.24
N ILE A 258 6.58 -3.33 23.78
CA ILE A 258 5.68 -2.43 24.49
C ILE A 258 4.42 -2.23 23.64
N THR A 259 3.25 -2.36 24.27
CA THR A 259 1.98 -1.93 23.68
C THR A 259 1.51 -0.66 24.37
N SER A 260 1.34 0.42 23.60
CA SER A 260 0.86 1.70 24.08
C SER A 260 -0.63 1.87 23.80
N ILE A 261 -1.36 2.35 24.80
CA ILE A 261 -2.79 2.57 24.76
C ILE A 261 -3.07 3.94 25.38
N SER A 262 -3.98 4.71 24.77
CA SER A 262 -4.46 5.98 25.31
C SER A 262 -5.18 5.75 26.65
N PRO A 263 -4.72 6.34 27.78
CA PRO A 263 -5.36 6.15 29.09
C PRO A 263 -6.81 6.62 29.13
N SER A 264 -7.15 7.62 28.34
CA SER A 264 -8.52 8.17 28.23
C SER A 264 -9.38 7.43 27.22
N GLY A 265 -8.90 6.32 26.66
CA GLY A 265 -9.53 5.58 25.56
C GLY A 265 -9.11 6.10 24.17
N PRO A 266 -9.21 5.25 23.13
CA PRO A 266 -8.69 5.56 21.80
C PRO A 266 -9.53 6.58 21.01
N LEU A 267 -10.80 6.81 21.41
CA LEU A 267 -11.66 7.83 20.81
C LEU A 267 -11.54 9.21 21.47
N SER A 268 -10.73 9.33 22.53
CA SER A 268 -10.47 10.59 23.24
C SER A 268 -9.42 11.45 22.53
N HIS A 269 -9.45 12.76 22.77
CA HIS A 269 -8.52 13.69 22.13
C HIS A 269 -7.09 13.49 22.63
N ASN A 270 -6.19 13.11 21.73
CA ASN A 270 -4.78 12.87 22.01
C ASN A 270 -3.90 13.36 20.84
N PRO A 271 -3.80 14.69 20.65
CA PRO A 271 -3.12 15.28 19.49
C PRO A 271 -1.61 15.04 19.55
N ARG A 272 -1.06 14.50 18.46
CA ARG A 272 0.37 14.26 18.28
C ARG A 272 0.75 14.26 16.80
N CYS A 273 2.04 14.28 16.51
CA CYS A 273 2.53 14.18 15.14
C CYS A 273 2.31 12.78 14.57
N LEU A 274 2.15 12.68 13.24
CA LEU A 274 2.31 11.41 12.51
C LEU A 274 3.78 10.95 12.60
N LYS A 275 4.00 9.70 13.01
CA LYS A 275 5.34 9.09 13.08
C LYS A 275 5.46 7.96 12.08
N ARG A 276 6.65 7.80 11.49
CA ARG A 276 6.98 6.65 10.64
C ARG A 276 8.34 6.09 10.96
N ASP A 277 8.48 4.81 10.67
CA ASP A 277 9.71 4.06 10.80
C ASP A 277 9.80 3.10 9.61
N LEU A 278 10.08 3.68 8.43
CA LEU A 278 10.04 2.94 7.18
C LEU A 278 11.01 1.76 7.23
N THR A 279 10.50 0.56 6.97
CA THR A 279 11.24 -0.69 7.19
C THR A 279 11.26 -1.55 5.91
N ASP A 280 12.36 -1.50 5.17
CA ASP A 280 12.54 -2.21 3.90
C ASP A 280 12.43 -3.72 4.05
N GLU A 281 12.95 -4.25 5.16
CA GLU A 281 12.99 -5.67 5.46
C GLU A 281 11.56 -6.23 5.64
N ILE A 282 10.65 -5.50 6.28
CA ILE A 282 9.25 -5.92 6.44
C ILE A 282 8.57 -5.95 5.07
N ASN A 283 8.72 -4.89 4.27
CA ASN A 283 8.10 -4.82 2.95
C ASN A 283 8.63 -5.95 2.04
N THR A 284 9.94 -6.14 2.00
CA THR A 284 10.60 -7.18 1.19
C THR A 284 10.21 -8.58 1.64
N ARG A 285 10.04 -8.81 2.94
CA ARG A 285 9.69 -10.13 3.49
C ARG A 285 8.24 -10.51 3.26
N PHE A 286 7.30 -9.56 3.38
CA PHE A 286 5.87 -9.89 3.45
C PHE A 286 5.02 -9.33 2.31
N ALA A 287 5.48 -8.32 1.58
CA ALA A 287 4.69 -7.62 0.57
C ALA A 287 5.44 -7.38 -0.76
N ASN A 288 6.46 -8.20 -1.05
CA ASN A 288 7.12 -8.19 -2.36
C ASN A 288 6.19 -8.75 -3.48
N SER A 289 6.61 -8.62 -4.74
CA SER A 289 5.85 -9.10 -5.90
C SER A 289 5.51 -10.60 -5.85
N THR A 290 6.40 -11.44 -5.34
CA THR A 290 6.17 -12.88 -5.16
C THR A 290 5.02 -13.12 -4.17
N ALA A 291 5.04 -12.46 -3.02
CA ALA A 291 3.99 -12.58 -2.01
C ALA A 291 2.62 -12.11 -2.54
N ILE A 292 2.60 -11.05 -3.35
CA ILE A 292 1.38 -10.55 -3.98
C ILE A 292 0.80 -11.57 -4.95
N VAL A 293 1.62 -12.10 -5.86
CA VAL A 293 1.17 -13.10 -6.84
C VAL A 293 0.76 -14.40 -6.16
N ASP A 294 1.48 -14.81 -5.12
CA ASP A 294 1.15 -16.01 -4.36
C ASP A 294 -0.23 -15.88 -3.68
N ASN A 295 -0.53 -14.72 -3.10
CA ASN A 295 -1.85 -14.45 -2.53
C ASN A 295 -2.98 -14.44 -3.58
N ILE A 296 -2.68 -14.26 -4.87
CA ILE A 296 -3.66 -14.29 -5.96
C ILE A 296 -3.86 -15.73 -6.49
N LEU A 297 -2.81 -16.54 -6.52
CA LEU A 297 -2.83 -17.84 -7.22
C LEU A 297 -2.98 -19.05 -6.28
N SER A 298 -2.45 -18.96 -5.07
CA SER A 298 -2.39 -20.09 -4.12
C SER A 298 -3.73 -20.38 -3.42
N PRO A 299 -4.49 -19.37 -2.93
CA PRO A 299 -5.74 -19.61 -2.22
C PRO A 299 -6.83 -20.29 -3.06
N GLN A 300 -7.46 -21.32 -2.48
CA GLN A 300 -8.50 -22.10 -3.15
C GLN A 300 -9.90 -21.51 -3.02
N ASN A 301 -10.16 -20.81 -1.92
CA ASN A 301 -11.42 -20.15 -1.61
C ASN A 301 -11.17 -18.78 -0.94
N VAL A 302 -12.24 -18.03 -0.67
CA VAL A 302 -12.12 -16.69 -0.09
C VAL A 302 -11.59 -16.69 1.35
N TYR A 303 -11.85 -17.76 2.12
CA TYR A 303 -11.31 -17.90 3.48
C TYR A 303 -9.79 -18.02 3.45
N ASP A 304 -9.25 -18.92 2.64
CA ASP A 304 -7.80 -19.07 2.46
C ASP A 304 -7.18 -17.76 1.96
N PHE A 305 -7.86 -17.08 1.05
CA PHE A 305 -7.39 -15.83 0.45
C PHE A 305 -7.26 -14.71 1.49
N GLN A 306 -8.32 -14.48 2.28
CA GLN A 306 -8.31 -13.42 3.28
C GLN A 306 -7.40 -13.76 4.46
N MET A 307 -7.28 -15.04 4.84
CA MET A 307 -6.40 -15.47 5.92
C MET A 307 -4.93 -15.35 5.53
N GLN A 308 -4.57 -15.75 4.30
CA GLN A 308 -3.22 -15.54 3.78
C GLN A 308 -2.88 -14.05 3.69
N MET A 309 -3.83 -13.24 3.22
CA MET A 309 -3.66 -11.79 3.07
C MET A 309 -3.39 -11.09 4.40
N GLN A 310 -4.12 -11.48 5.46
CA GLN A 310 -4.01 -10.90 6.81
C GLN A 310 -2.88 -11.51 7.65
N GLY A 311 -2.38 -12.69 7.24
CA GLY A 311 -1.43 -13.49 7.99
C GLY A 311 -2.13 -14.57 8.80
N ILE A 312 -1.79 -15.84 8.56
CA ILE A 312 -2.40 -16.95 9.29
C ILE A 312 -1.80 -16.99 10.70
N PRO A 313 -2.60 -16.84 11.78
CA PRO A 313 -2.07 -16.84 13.14
C PRO A 313 -1.24 -18.09 13.45
N GLY A 314 -0.08 -17.90 14.08
CA GLY A 314 0.85 -18.98 14.43
C GLY A 314 1.86 -19.37 13.35
N THR A 315 1.76 -18.84 12.11
CA THR A 315 2.71 -19.16 11.03
C THR A 315 3.98 -18.30 11.02
N GLY A 316 4.02 -17.22 11.81
CA GLY A 316 5.09 -16.23 11.74
C GLY A 316 5.02 -15.32 10.51
N ILE A 317 3.94 -15.40 9.73
CA ILE A 317 3.70 -14.59 8.52
C ILE A 317 2.52 -13.65 8.79
N ILE A 318 2.72 -12.36 8.53
CA ILE A 318 1.72 -11.30 8.73
C ILE A 318 0.95 -10.92 7.45
N GLY A 319 1.18 -11.66 6.36
CA GLY A 319 0.55 -11.44 5.07
C GLY A 319 0.90 -10.11 4.40
N ILE A 320 0.39 -9.90 3.17
CA ILE A 320 0.59 -8.65 2.42
C ILE A 320 -0.11 -7.45 3.10
N HIS A 321 -1.21 -7.69 3.83
CA HIS A 321 -1.91 -6.67 4.62
C HIS A 321 -1.04 -6.20 5.79
N GLY A 322 -0.58 -7.12 6.65
CA GLY A 322 0.32 -6.77 7.74
C GLY A 322 1.65 -6.23 7.24
N GLY A 323 2.22 -6.82 6.19
CA GLY A 323 3.46 -6.35 5.56
C GLY A 323 3.38 -4.89 5.12
N GLY A 324 2.28 -4.49 4.48
CA GLY A 324 2.06 -3.11 4.08
C GLY A 324 1.94 -2.14 5.25
N HIS A 325 1.16 -2.47 6.29
CA HIS A 325 1.01 -1.62 7.49
C HIS A 325 2.32 -1.50 8.27
N TYR A 326 2.90 -2.63 8.69
CA TYR A 326 4.08 -2.63 9.58
C TYR A 326 5.35 -2.11 8.88
N ALA A 327 5.42 -2.12 7.55
CA ALA A 327 6.51 -1.48 6.82
C ALA A 327 6.50 0.05 6.89
N MET A 328 5.34 0.68 7.14
CA MET A 328 5.26 2.13 7.42
C MET A 328 5.86 2.46 8.78
N GLY A 329 5.73 1.53 9.72
CA GLY A 329 6.19 1.68 11.10
C GLY A 329 5.49 2.82 11.84
N GLY A 330 6.10 3.27 12.94
CA GLY A 330 5.65 4.46 13.67
C GLY A 330 4.21 4.40 14.21
N ASP A 331 3.56 5.57 14.24
CA ASP A 331 2.28 5.82 14.87
C ASP A 331 1.42 6.69 13.93
N PRO A 332 0.28 6.18 13.41
CA PRO A 332 -0.40 4.95 13.85
C PRO A 332 -0.11 3.70 12.99
N GLY A 333 0.94 3.67 12.16
CA GLY A 333 1.20 2.54 11.24
C GLY A 333 1.37 1.17 11.91
N ARG A 334 1.74 1.11 13.19
CA ARG A 334 1.81 -0.12 14.01
C ARG A 334 0.61 -0.33 14.94
N ASP A 335 -0.49 0.40 14.74
CA ASP A 335 -1.72 0.27 15.52
C ASP A 335 -2.86 -0.20 14.62
N VAL A 336 -3.30 -1.44 14.80
CA VAL A 336 -4.35 -2.05 13.96
C VAL A 336 -5.61 -1.20 13.94
N PHE A 337 -5.98 -0.58 15.07
CA PHE A 337 -7.22 0.18 15.20
C PHE A 337 -7.09 1.56 14.59
N THR A 338 -5.95 2.21 14.82
CA THR A 338 -5.74 3.63 14.49
C THR A 338 -5.06 3.82 13.12
N SER A 339 -4.72 2.73 12.42
CA SER A 339 -3.97 2.76 11.15
C SER A 339 -4.50 3.72 10.07
N PRO A 340 -5.82 4.01 9.92
CA PRO A 340 -6.28 5.04 8.97
C PRO A 340 -5.82 6.46 9.31
N GLY A 341 -5.28 6.69 10.51
CA GLY A 341 -4.64 7.95 10.88
C GLY A 341 -3.38 8.24 10.08
N ASP A 342 -2.76 7.24 9.44
CA ASP A 342 -1.74 7.46 8.40
C ASP A 342 -2.43 7.60 7.02
N PRO A 343 -2.22 8.72 6.27
CA PRO A 343 -2.86 8.93 4.97
C PRO A 343 -2.47 7.89 3.90
N ALA A 344 -1.38 7.15 4.09
CA ALA A 344 -1.00 6.06 3.20
C ALA A 344 -1.86 4.79 3.39
N PHE A 345 -2.66 4.70 4.46
CA PHE A 345 -3.65 3.63 4.67
C PHE A 345 -4.53 3.42 3.44
N TYR A 346 -5.04 4.51 2.85
CA TYR A 346 -5.96 4.45 1.73
C TYR A 346 -5.29 3.98 0.43
N LEU A 347 -3.99 4.28 0.25
CA LEU A 347 -3.21 3.74 -0.87
C LEU A 347 -2.92 2.24 -0.65
N HIS A 348 -2.61 1.84 0.58
CA HIS A 348 -2.41 0.44 0.96
C HIS A 348 -3.70 -0.38 0.73
N HIS A 349 -4.84 0.07 1.25
CA HIS A 349 -6.11 -0.64 1.08
C HIS A 349 -6.65 -0.61 -0.34
N SER A 350 -6.29 0.40 -1.15
CA SER A 350 -6.58 0.34 -2.59
C SER A 350 -5.76 -0.72 -3.31
N MET A 351 -4.58 -1.10 -2.82
CA MET A 351 -3.80 -2.23 -3.35
C MET A 351 -4.37 -3.56 -2.86
N ILE A 352 -4.81 -3.66 -1.60
CA ILE A 352 -5.58 -4.80 -1.10
C ILE A 352 -6.81 -5.08 -1.99
N ASP A 353 -7.55 -4.02 -2.30
CA ASP A 353 -8.74 -4.07 -3.16
C ASP A 353 -8.43 -4.49 -4.61
N LEU A 354 -7.28 -4.05 -5.15
CA LEU A 354 -6.79 -4.49 -6.46
C LEU A 354 -6.45 -5.99 -6.44
N VAL A 355 -5.75 -6.47 -5.42
CA VAL A 355 -5.38 -7.89 -5.26
C VAL A 355 -6.63 -8.76 -5.15
N TRP A 356 -7.61 -8.34 -4.35
CA TRP A 356 -8.89 -9.05 -4.24
C TRP A 356 -9.66 -9.07 -5.55
N THR A 357 -9.80 -7.92 -6.23
CA THR A 357 -10.42 -7.86 -7.56
C THR A 357 -9.71 -8.78 -8.55
N THR A 358 -8.38 -8.80 -8.53
CA THR A 358 -7.59 -9.65 -9.43
C THR A 358 -7.84 -11.13 -9.17
N TRP A 359 -7.89 -11.55 -7.90
CA TRP A 359 -8.28 -12.91 -7.52
C TRP A 359 -9.72 -13.24 -7.95
N GLN A 360 -10.67 -12.34 -7.72
CA GLN A 360 -12.07 -12.53 -8.13
C GLN A 360 -12.21 -12.72 -9.64
N MET A 361 -11.41 -12.00 -10.43
CA MET A 361 -11.49 -12.02 -11.90
C MET A 361 -10.92 -13.28 -12.55
N LEU A 362 -10.20 -14.14 -11.83
CA LEU A 362 -9.76 -15.43 -12.34
C LEU A 362 -10.91 -16.45 -12.46
N ASP A 363 -11.95 -16.30 -11.63
CA ASP A 363 -13.16 -17.13 -11.69
C ASP A 363 -14.38 -16.38 -11.10
N PRO A 364 -14.92 -15.38 -11.82
CA PRO A 364 -15.97 -14.50 -11.31
C PRO A 364 -17.24 -15.23 -10.86
N GLU A 365 -17.62 -16.30 -11.57
CA GLU A 365 -18.85 -17.04 -11.28
C GLU A 365 -18.81 -17.67 -9.89
N ASN A 366 -17.67 -18.23 -9.48
CA ASN A 366 -17.53 -18.80 -8.14
C ASN A 366 -17.06 -17.78 -7.10
N ARG A 367 -16.16 -16.86 -7.46
CA ARG A 367 -15.48 -15.95 -6.52
C ARG A 367 -16.23 -14.65 -6.22
N ILE A 368 -17.28 -14.33 -6.99
CA ILE A 368 -18.17 -13.18 -6.76
C ILE A 368 -19.61 -13.65 -6.54
N TYR A 369 -20.10 -14.54 -7.40
CA TYR A 369 -21.51 -14.93 -7.41
C TYR A 369 -21.77 -16.30 -6.77
N GLY A 370 -20.71 -17.05 -6.46
CA GLY A 370 -20.80 -18.35 -5.84
C GLY A 370 -21.25 -18.29 -4.38
N LYS A 371 -21.61 -19.47 -3.86
CA LYS A 371 -22.01 -19.68 -2.46
C LYS A 371 -20.86 -19.46 -1.47
N ASP A 372 -19.63 -19.73 -1.88
CA ASP A 372 -18.42 -19.66 -1.05
C ASP A 372 -17.62 -18.37 -1.31
N ALA A 373 -18.26 -17.36 -1.92
CA ALA A 373 -17.66 -16.06 -2.20
C ALA A 373 -17.51 -15.17 -0.95
N ILE A 374 -18.17 -15.55 0.16
CA ILE A 374 -18.06 -14.93 1.48
C ILE A 374 -17.89 -16.07 2.49
N MET A 375 -16.87 -15.98 3.35
CA MET A 375 -16.60 -16.98 4.39
C MET A 375 -15.99 -16.33 5.63
N GLY A 376 -16.33 -16.85 6.81
CA GLY A 376 -15.93 -16.32 8.11
C GLY A 376 -17.13 -15.83 8.92
N THR A 377 -16.86 -15.32 10.11
CA THR A 377 -17.89 -14.81 11.03
C THR A 377 -17.75 -13.31 11.24
N ASN A 378 -18.61 -12.70 12.06
CA ASN A 378 -18.70 -11.25 12.26
C ASN A 378 -17.82 -10.72 13.41
N THR A 379 -16.97 -11.56 13.99
CA THR A 379 -16.08 -11.22 15.11
C THR A 379 -14.66 -11.66 14.81
N PHE A 380 -13.68 -10.87 15.26
CA PHE A 380 -12.25 -11.10 15.04
C PHE A 380 -11.86 -12.54 15.44
N LEU A 381 -11.39 -13.33 14.48
CA LEU A 381 -11.06 -14.76 14.67
C LEU A 381 -12.19 -15.55 15.36
N ASN A 382 -13.44 -15.17 15.09
CA ASN A 382 -14.63 -15.73 15.73
C ASN A 382 -14.59 -15.67 17.27
N THR A 383 -14.04 -14.60 17.83
CA THR A 383 -13.90 -14.41 19.28
C THR A 383 -14.55 -13.10 19.73
N PRO A 384 -15.64 -13.15 20.53
CA PRO A 384 -16.43 -14.34 20.85
C PRO A 384 -17.09 -14.94 19.60
N PRO A 385 -17.57 -16.20 19.63
CA PRO A 385 -18.27 -16.79 18.48
C PRO A 385 -19.44 -15.94 18.01
N SER A 386 -19.61 -15.82 16.69
CA SER A 386 -20.72 -15.10 16.07
C SER A 386 -21.23 -15.82 14.83
N GLU A 387 -22.37 -15.36 14.31
CA GLU A 387 -22.96 -15.87 13.08
C GLU A 387 -22.00 -15.75 11.89
N ASN A 388 -22.16 -16.65 10.91
CA ASN A 388 -21.46 -16.55 9.65
C ASN A 388 -21.86 -15.26 8.92
N THR A 389 -20.90 -14.64 8.27
CA THR A 389 -21.17 -13.52 7.36
C THR A 389 -21.88 -14.02 6.10
N THR A 390 -22.93 -13.30 5.69
CA THR A 390 -23.71 -13.57 4.47
C THR A 390 -23.86 -12.31 3.61
N ARG A 391 -24.48 -12.42 2.43
CA ARG A 391 -24.75 -11.25 1.56
C ARG A 391 -25.73 -10.25 2.18
N GLU A 392 -26.52 -10.70 3.14
CA GLU A 392 -27.54 -9.96 3.87
C GLU A 392 -26.99 -9.36 5.17
N THR A 393 -25.73 -9.63 5.52
CA THR A 393 -25.09 -9.03 6.69
C THR A 393 -24.90 -7.55 6.47
N ASN A 394 -25.47 -6.73 7.36
CA ASN A 394 -25.27 -5.29 7.34
C ASN A 394 -23.87 -4.96 7.87
N ILE A 395 -23.19 -4.06 7.17
CA ILE A 395 -21.85 -3.55 7.50
C ILE A 395 -21.85 -2.07 7.82
#